data_AF-A0A1V1I1E3-F1
#
_entry.id   AF-A0A1V1I1E3-F1
#
_cell.length_a   1.000
_cell.length_b   1.000
_cell.length_c   1.000
_cell.angle_alpha   90.00
_cell.angle_beta   90.00
_cell.angle_gamma   90.00
#
_symmetry.space_group_name_H-M   'P 1'
#
loop_
_entity.id
_entity.type
_entity.pdbx_description
1 polymer ?
#
loop_
_entity_poly.entity_id
_entity_poly.type
_entity_poly.pdbx_seq_one_letter_code
_entity_poly.pdbx_strand_id
1 'polypeptide(L)' 'MKKIASIKNAKICAFCVNWYDPCNSNLRPVNTVAGLWEYEHNAMCKCLIRNANMYAWASCPKFKRKF' A
#
# COMPACT_ATOMS: atom_id res chain seq x y z
N MET A 1 7.67 1.61 10.91
CA MET A 1 8.56 0.44 10.71
C MET A 1 8.47 0.08 9.25
N LYS A 2 9.59 0.19 8.53
CA LYS A 2 9.66 -0.04 7.10
C LYS A 2 9.68 -1.53 6.79
N LYS A 3 8.94 -1.96 5.77
CA LYS A 3 8.99 -3.32 5.22
C LYS A 3 9.08 -3.26 3.70
N ILE A 4 9.69 -4.27 3.10
CA ILE A 4 9.77 -4.42 1.64
C ILE A 4 8.78 -5.50 1.20
N ALA A 5 8.03 -5.23 0.14
CA ALA A 5 7.15 -6.21 -0.48
C ALA A 5 7.11 -6.03 -2.00
N SER A 6 6.81 -7.13 -2.72
CA SER A 6 6.57 -7.08 -4.14
C SER A 6 5.15 -6.55 -4.41
N ILE A 7 5.05 -5.45 -5.15
CA ILE A 7 3.77 -4.84 -5.52
C ILE A 7 2.95 -5.70 -6.49
N LYS A 8 3.64 -6.59 -7.23
CA LYS A 8 3.02 -7.54 -8.15
C LYS A 8 2.23 -8.59 -7.37
N ASN A 9 2.77 -9.04 -6.24
CA ASN A 9 2.26 -10.19 -5.49
C ASN A 9 1.45 -9.81 -4.23
N ALA A 10 1.80 -8.71 -3.56
CA ALA A 10 1.16 -8.32 -2.31
C ALA A 10 -0.17 -7.59 -2.53
N LYS A 11 -1.24 -8.11 -1.92
CA LYS A 11 -2.60 -7.51 -1.92
C LYS A 11 -2.86 -6.75 -0.61
N ILE A 12 -1.97 -5.81 -0.28
CA ILE A 12 -2.04 -5.00 0.95
C ILE A 12 -2.53 -3.58 0.67
N CYS A 13 -3.12 -2.94 1.68
CA CYS A 13 -3.68 -1.59 1.59
C CYS A 13 -2.67 -0.56 1.08
N ALA A 14 -1.41 -0.62 1.49
CA ALA A 14 -0.35 0.29 1.01
C ALA A 14 -0.29 0.37 -0.53
N PHE A 15 -0.56 -0.73 -1.22
CA PHE A 15 -0.50 -0.85 -2.69
C PHE A 15 -1.88 -0.75 -3.36
N CYS A 16 -2.93 -0.41 -2.61
CA CYS A 16 -4.30 -0.32 -3.10
C CYS A 16 -4.66 1.13 -3.48
N VAL A 17 -5.30 1.36 -4.64
CA VAL A 17 -5.77 2.69 -5.08
C VAL A 17 -6.74 3.33 -4.09
N ASN A 18 -7.47 2.51 -3.34
CA ASN A 18 -8.45 2.97 -2.37
C ASN A 18 -7.82 3.39 -1.04
N TRP A 19 -6.52 3.15 -0.82
CA TRP A 19 -5.79 3.61 0.35
C TRP A 19 -5.24 5.01 0.06
N TYR A 20 -5.85 6.00 0.69
CA TYR A 20 -5.71 7.41 0.36
C TYR A 20 -4.40 8.00 0.92
N ASP A 21 -3.33 7.69 0.21
CA ASP A 21 -2.02 8.33 0.32
C ASP A 21 -1.72 8.99 -1.03
N PRO A 22 -2.21 10.22 -1.28
CA PRO A 22 -2.14 10.87 -2.59
C PRO A 22 -0.70 11.22 -3.00
N CYS A 23 0.17 11.51 -2.04
CA CYS A 23 1.58 11.79 -2.27
C CYS A 23 2.44 10.52 -2.27
N ASN A 24 1.85 9.35 -2.02
CA ASN A 24 2.57 8.10 -1.76
C ASN A 24 3.68 8.27 -0.71
N SER A 25 3.46 9.12 0.31
CA SER A 25 4.46 9.45 1.33
C SER A 25 4.92 8.24 2.15
N ASN A 26 4.12 7.18 2.16
CA ASN A 26 4.42 5.93 2.86
C ASN A 26 5.03 4.86 1.96
N LEU A 27 5.35 5.18 0.70
CA LEU A 27 5.89 4.25 -0.28
C LEU A 27 7.21 4.77 -0.84
N ARG A 28 8.20 3.89 -1.00
CA ARG A 28 9.47 4.20 -1.65
C ARG A 28 9.88 3.08 -2.61
N PRO A 29 10.22 3.39 -3.88
CA PRO A 29 10.72 2.36 -4.78
C PRO A 29 12.08 1.85 -4.29
N VAL A 30 12.27 0.53 -4.30
CA VAL A 30 13.56 -0.11 -3.97
C VAL A 30 14.16 -0.71 -5.24
N ASN A 31 13.38 -1.51 -5.96
CA ASN A 31 13.76 -2.04 -7.28
C ASN A 31 12.50 -2.16 -8.15
N THR A 32 12.31 -1.21 -9.06
CA THR A 32 11.11 -1.12 -9.90
C THR A 32 11.01 -2.25 -10.92
N VAL A 33 12.14 -2.73 -11.46
CA VAL A 33 12.20 -3.87 -12.41
C VAL A 33 11.66 -5.13 -11.75
N ALA A 34 12.13 -5.42 -10.52
CA ALA A 34 11.65 -6.53 -9.70
C ALA A 34 10.27 -6.27 -9.06
N GLY A 35 9.77 -5.04 -9.10
CA GLY A 35 8.52 -4.63 -8.46
C GLY A 35 8.59 -4.56 -6.93
N LEU A 36 9.78 -4.35 -6.35
CA LEU A 36 9.99 -4.24 -4.91
C LEU A 36 9.83 -2.80 -4.43
N TRP A 37 8.96 -2.63 -3.44
CA TRP A 37 8.66 -1.35 -2.81
C TRP A 37 8.80 -1.47 -1.30
N GLU A 38 9.38 -0.45 -0.69
CA GLU A 38 9.36 -0.22 0.74
C GLU A 38 8.08 0.52 1.12
N TYR A 39 7.48 0.14 2.24
CA TYR A 39 6.32 0.81 2.80
C TYR A 39 6.39 0.93 4.32
N GLU A 40 5.78 1.97 4.88
CA GLU A 40 5.60 2.11 6.33
C GLU A 40 4.51 1.15 6.83
N HIS A 41 4.93 0.05 7.45
CA HIS A 41 4.05 -1.08 7.79
C HIS A 41 2.85 -0.66 8.64
N ASN A 42 3.07 0.18 9.65
CA ASN A 42 2.03 0.61 10.59
C ASN A 42 1.37 1.93 10.21
N ALA A 43 1.65 2.47 9.01
CA ALA A 43 0.97 3.68 8.55
C ALA A 43 -0.52 3.42 8.40
N MET A 44 -1.33 4.42 8.76
CA MET A 44 -2.78 4.39 8.59
C MET A 44 -3.22 5.52 7.68
N CYS A 45 -3.96 5.18 6.64
CA CYS A 45 -4.62 6.15 5.76
C CYS A 45 -6.07 5.76 5.54
N LYS A 46 -6.86 6.74 5.11
CA LYS A 46 -8.28 6.56 4.85
C LYS A 46 -8.50 5.60 3.68
N CYS A 47 -9.35 4.59 3.85
CA CYS A 47 -9.86 3.79 2.76
C CYS A 47 -11.08 4.47 2.14
N LEU A 48 -11.03 4.81 0.86
CA LEU A 48 -12.11 5.54 0.18
C LEU A 48 -13.42 4.75 0.05
N ILE A 49 -13.36 3.42 -0.01
CA ILE A 49 -14.55 2.57 -0.10
C ILE A 49 -15.18 2.32 1.28
N ARG A 50 -14.35 2.12 2.31
CA ARG A 50 -14.81 1.80 3.67
C ARG A 50 -15.07 3.04 4.52
N ASN A 51 -14.61 4.21 4.07
CA ASN A 51 -14.64 5.47 4.83
C ASN A 51 -13.99 5.35 6.23
N ALA A 52 -12.95 4.53 6.37
CA ALA A 52 -12.27 4.25 7.64
C ALA A 52 -10.76 4.21 7.46
N ASN A 53 -9.99 4.51 8.52
CA ASN A 53 -8.54 4.41 8.49
C ASN A 53 -8.11 2.94 8.52
N MET A 54 -7.28 2.55 7.55
CA MET A 54 -6.78 1.18 7.40
C MET A 54 -5.26 1.19 7.52
N TYR A 55 -4.71 0.20 8.23
CA TYR A 55 -3.28 -0.06 8.23
C TYR A 55 -2.76 -0.42 6.84
N ALA A 56 -1.54 -0.01 6.53
CA ALA A 56 -0.87 -0.28 5.27
C ALA A 56 -0.74 -1.79 4.99
N TRP A 57 -0.52 -2.61 6.02
CA TRP A 57 -0.41 -4.06 5.92
C TRP A 57 -1.73 -4.82 5.74
N ALA A 58 -2.87 -4.16 5.98
CA ALA A 58 -4.16 -4.84 5.94
C ALA A 58 -4.46 -5.38 4.53
N SER A 59 -5.02 -6.58 4.45
CA SER A 59 -5.52 -7.15 3.19
C SER A 59 -6.91 -6.60 2.85
N CYS A 60 -7.26 -6.59 1.57
CA CYS A 60 -8.56 -6.09 1.12
C CYS A 60 -9.15 -6.99 0.01
N PRO A 61 -10.42 -7.44 0.13
CA PRO A 61 -11.08 -8.20 -0.93
C PRO A 61 -11.41 -7.32 -2.15
N LYS A 62 -11.61 -6.01 -1.95
CA LYS A 62 -11.80 -5.00 -3.01
C LYS A 62 -10.48 -4.35 -3.42
N PHE A 63 -9.37 -5.10 -3.33
CA PHE A 63 -8.05 -4.61 -3.69
C PHE A 63 -7.98 -4.28 -5.18
N LYS A 64 -7.54 -3.07 -5.50
CA LYS A 64 -7.19 -2.64 -6.84
C LYS A 64 -5.80 -2.02 -6.79
N ARG A 65 -4.86 -2.56 -7.56
CA ARG A 65 -3.43 -2.23 -7.50
C ARG A 65 -3.18 -0.80 -8.01
N LYS A 66 -2.27 -0.06 -7.36
CA LYS A 66 -1.85 1.30 -7.77
C LYS A 66 -0.91 1.34 -8.98
N PHE A 67 -0.10 0.30 -9.19
CA PHE A 67 0.97 0.23 -10.19
C PHE A 67 0.97 -1.13 -10.91
#